data_AF-A0A6I5IDJ7-F1
#
_entry.id   AF-A0A6I5IDJ7-F1
#
_cell.length_a   1.000
_cell.length_b   1.000
_cell.length_c   1.000
_cell.angle_alpha   90.00
_cell.angle_beta   90.00
_cell.angle_gamma   90.00
#
_symmetry.space_group_name_H-M   'P 1'
#
loop_
_entity.id
_entity.type
_entity.pdbx_description
1 polymer ?
#
loop_
_entity_poly.entity_id
_entity_poly.type
_entity_poly.pdbx_seq_one_letter_code
_entity_poly.pdbx_strand_id
1 'polypeptide(L)'
;MGAATATAASVVNPENADRETQQDKPDTNIADAAKIARGPNSMPGLYPGRVVMVKNSRSVRDNLIVEQEVYDMIARSMLELTGEKKLKKAWRKFVKPGERIGLKVNPVAGKSLSTSHEVVRAVIAQLEESGIKRSQLTIWDRREFELTDVGFTQENYPGIRITGTEQMDKEGLYYGKDGKLYGEHMIDRDWYYWADVEGEYDEYTMPYMVNGGKYSYFTKIVTQELDRIINIPILKNAGMTVTLALKNLAFGSVSNTGRLHAKLWNETCAQVCAFAPLRDKVVLNIVDGIKGCFNGGPGANPQFFCDYHTIITGSDPVAVDRIGFDVVIARRIAEGLQKAPTPQGLEFMLQAEKLSLGVADREKIELREVILG
;
A
#
# COMPACT_ATOMS: atom_id res chain seq x y z
N MET A 1 -13.61 24.25 57.84
CA MET A 1 -12.86 23.00 58.09
C MET A 1 -13.72 21.84 57.62
N GLY A 2 -13.24 21.10 56.63
CA GLY A 2 -13.94 19.95 56.04
C GLY A 2 -13.12 19.46 54.85
N ALA A 3 -12.20 18.56 55.13
CA ALA A 3 -11.12 18.13 54.25
C ALA A 3 -11.61 17.31 53.06
N ALA A 4 -11.00 17.54 51.90
CA ALA A 4 -11.10 16.69 50.72
C ALA A 4 -10.25 15.42 50.92
N THR A 5 -10.87 14.25 50.81
CA THR A 5 -10.19 12.96 50.80
C THR A 5 -9.78 12.61 49.37
N ALA A 6 -8.48 12.56 49.13
CA ALA A 6 -7.89 12.05 47.89
C ALA A 6 -8.06 10.52 47.83
N THR A 7 -8.66 10.01 46.76
CA THR A 7 -8.69 8.58 46.44
C THR A 7 -7.32 8.17 45.90
N ALA A 8 -6.63 7.28 46.61
CA ALA A 8 -5.35 6.72 46.22
C ALA A 8 -5.48 5.92 44.92
N ALA A 9 -4.58 6.20 43.97
CA ALA A 9 -4.40 5.39 42.78
C ALA A 9 -3.90 3.99 43.18
N SER A 10 -4.62 2.95 42.74
CA SER A 10 -4.18 1.57 42.89
C SER A 10 -2.92 1.33 42.06
N VAL A 11 -1.81 1.04 42.74
CA VAL A 11 -0.57 0.59 42.12
C VAL A 11 -0.84 -0.79 41.51
N VAL A 12 -0.88 -0.86 40.18
CA VAL A 12 -0.97 -2.13 39.46
C VAL A 12 0.38 -2.82 39.57
N ASN A 13 0.36 -4.01 40.19
CA ASN A 13 1.53 -4.86 40.38
C ASN A 13 2.03 -5.34 39.00
N PRO A 14 3.31 -5.14 38.62
CA PRO A 14 3.81 -5.41 37.28
C PRO A 14 3.78 -6.90 36.87
N GLU A 15 3.58 -7.82 37.81
CA GLU A 15 3.44 -9.26 37.52
C GLU A 15 2.03 -9.67 37.04
N ASN A 16 1.04 -8.77 37.08
CA ASN A 16 -0.31 -9.03 36.56
C ASN A 16 -0.56 -8.43 35.16
N ALA A 17 0.43 -7.75 34.57
CA ALA A 17 0.34 -7.23 33.20
C ALA A 17 0.61 -8.32 32.12
N ASP A 18 1.24 -9.44 32.50
CA ASP A 18 1.58 -10.56 31.61
C ASP A 18 0.47 -11.62 31.51
N ARG A 19 -0.76 -11.28 31.95
CA ARG A 19 -1.96 -12.12 31.80
C ARG A 19 -3.12 -11.35 31.16
N GLU A 20 -2.84 -10.41 30.26
CA GLU A 20 -3.81 -10.14 29.20
C GLU A 20 -3.89 -11.39 28.32
N THR A 21 -4.96 -12.13 28.53
CA THR A 21 -5.38 -13.30 27.74
C THR A 21 -4.93 -13.17 26.29
N GLN A 22 -4.19 -14.18 25.84
CA GLN A 22 -4.02 -14.52 24.43
C GLN A 22 -5.45 -14.70 23.89
N GLN A 23 -6.10 -13.61 23.51
CA GLN A 23 -7.42 -13.66 22.91
C GLN A 23 -7.17 -14.29 21.55
N ASP A 24 -7.67 -15.52 21.37
CA ASP A 24 -7.50 -16.24 20.11
C ASP A 24 -7.88 -15.32 18.96
N LYS A 25 -6.93 -15.09 18.05
CA LYS A 25 -7.17 -14.26 16.87
C LYS A 25 -8.25 -14.96 16.04
N PRO A 26 -9.16 -14.21 15.40
CA PRO A 26 -10.15 -14.82 14.52
C PRO A 26 -9.51 -15.70 13.45
N ASP A 27 -10.13 -16.86 13.17
CA ASP A 27 -9.69 -17.75 12.11
C ASP A 27 -9.79 -17.08 10.74
N THR A 28 -9.01 -17.56 9.77
CA THR A 28 -8.94 -17.04 8.41
C THR A 28 -8.83 -18.17 7.40
N ASN A 29 -9.14 -17.89 6.12
CA ASN A 29 -8.97 -18.88 5.06
C ASN A 29 -7.58 -18.85 4.38
N ILE A 30 -6.52 -18.43 5.09
CA ILE A 30 -5.17 -18.33 4.50
C ILE A 30 -4.67 -19.62 3.87
N ALA A 31 -5.06 -20.79 4.39
CA ALA A 31 -4.72 -22.08 3.80
C ALA A 31 -5.22 -22.22 2.35
N ASP A 32 -6.28 -21.52 1.96
CA ASP A 32 -6.81 -21.53 0.60
C ASP A 32 -5.85 -20.87 -0.39
N ALA A 33 -5.08 -19.87 0.03
CA ALA A 33 -4.11 -19.20 -0.84
C ALA A 33 -3.03 -20.17 -1.37
N ALA A 34 -2.70 -21.20 -0.59
CA ALA A 34 -1.73 -22.23 -0.97
C ALA A 34 -2.30 -23.27 -1.96
N LYS A 35 -3.62 -23.35 -2.13
CA LYS A 35 -4.27 -24.28 -3.09
C LYS A 35 -3.94 -23.93 -4.54
N ILE A 36 -3.55 -22.69 -4.80
CA ILE A 36 -3.19 -22.22 -6.14
C ILE A 36 -1.69 -22.12 -6.26
N ALA A 37 -1.12 -22.94 -7.13
CA ALA A 37 0.31 -23.00 -7.38
C ALA A 37 0.87 -21.62 -7.76
N ARG A 38 2.09 -21.34 -7.29
CA ARG A 38 2.80 -20.09 -7.60
C ARG A 38 3.31 -20.13 -9.05
N GLY A 39 3.20 -19.00 -9.73
CA GLY A 39 3.77 -18.78 -11.05
C GLY A 39 5.19 -18.17 -10.98
N PRO A 40 5.86 -18.02 -12.13
CA PRO A 40 7.20 -17.44 -12.20
C PRO A 40 7.27 -15.96 -11.81
N ASN A 41 6.13 -15.25 -11.84
CA ASN A 41 6.04 -13.84 -11.46
C ASN A 41 5.44 -13.65 -10.05
N SER A 42 5.19 -14.74 -9.31
CA SER A 42 4.68 -14.63 -7.95
C SER A 42 5.63 -13.81 -7.09
N MET A 43 5.08 -13.00 -6.18
CA MET A 43 5.85 -12.36 -5.09
C MET A 43 6.84 -13.36 -4.49
N PRO A 44 8.09 -12.98 -4.16
CA PRO A 44 8.65 -11.62 -4.18
C PRO A 44 9.07 -11.09 -5.57
N GLY A 45 8.73 -11.77 -6.65
CA GLY A 45 9.04 -11.34 -8.01
C GLY A 45 10.51 -11.55 -8.39
N LEU A 46 10.99 -10.78 -9.37
CA LEU A 46 12.26 -11.03 -10.07
C LEU A 46 13.53 -10.83 -9.23
N TYR A 47 13.48 -9.99 -8.21
CA TYR A 47 14.64 -9.59 -7.39
C TYR A 47 14.31 -9.71 -5.89
N PRO A 48 14.14 -10.93 -5.35
CA PRO A 48 13.84 -11.15 -3.94
C PRO A 48 14.89 -10.50 -3.03
N GLY A 49 14.46 -9.79 -2.00
CA GLY A 49 15.36 -9.14 -1.04
C GLY A 49 16.22 -7.99 -1.60
N ARG A 50 16.09 -7.59 -2.87
CA ARG A 50 16.85 -6.47 -3.45
C ARG A 50 15.99 -5.21 -3.48
N VAL A 51 16.51 -4.15 -2.87
CA VAL A 51 15.84 -2.84 -2.79
C VAL A 51 16.79 -1.75 -3.23
N VAL A 52 16.31 -0.84 -4.08
CA VAL A 52 17.05 0.38 -4.44
C VAL A 52 16.38 1.59 -3.81
N MET A 53 17.15 2.39 -3.09
CA MET A 53 16.70 3.65 -2.52
C MET A 53 17.48 4.80 -3.16
N VAL A 54 16.79 5.66 -3.89
CA VAL A 54 17.39 6.86 -4.50
C VAL A 54 16.97 8.09 -3.70
N LYS A 55 17.94 8.91 -3.33
CA LYS A 55 17.75 10.18 -2.62
C LYS A 55 18.16 11.35 -3.48
N ASN A 56 17.40 12.44 -3.41
CA ASN A 56 17.74 13.69 -4.10
C ASN A 56 17.07 14.88 -3.42
N SER A 57 17.85 15.68 -2.69
CA SER A 57 17.35 16.85 -1.95
C SER A 57 16.68 17.90 -2.86
N ARG A 58 17.03 17.94 -4.16
CA ARG A 58 16.44 18.85 -5.14
C ARG A 58 15.04 18.43 -5.61
N SER A 59 14.56 17.26 -5.22
CA SER A 59 13.23 16.74 -5.58
C SER A 59 12.08 17.59 -5.03
N VAL A 60 12.33 18.43 -4.03
CA VAL A 60 11.38 19.45 -3.56
C VAL A 60 12.06 20.81 -3.59
N ARG A 61 11.36 21.81 -4.13
CA ARG A 61 11.80 23.21 -4.16
C ARG A 61 10.59 24.09 -3.90
N ASP A 62 10.71 25.04 -2.99
CA ASP A 62 9.61 25.94 -2.60
C ASP A 62 8.32 25.19 -2.23
N ASN A 63 8.48 24.06 -1.51
CA ASN A 63 7.41 23.13 -1.14
C ASN A 63 6.67 22.49 -2.34
N LEU A 64 7.22 22.54 -3.55
CA LEU A 64 6.70 21.87 -4.74
C LEU A 64 7.62 20.73 -5.16
N ILE A 65 7.03 19.63 -5.65
CA ILE A 65 7.80 18.50 -6.18
C ILE A 65 8.34 18.86 -7.56
N VAL A 66 9.63 18.65 -7.78
CA VAL A 66 10.31 18.93 -9.05
C VAL A 66 10.24 17.69 -9.94
N GLU A 67 9.34 17.71 -10.93
CA GLU A 67 9.01 16.56 -11.77
C GLU A 67 10.22 15.91 -12.47
N GLN A 68 11.14 16.71 -13.00
CA GLN A 68 12.34 16.20 -13.65
C GLN A 68 13.25 15.42 -12.68
N GLU A 69 13.43 15.92 -11.46
CA GLU A 69 14.27 15.26 -10.46
C GLU A 69 13.63 13.94 -10.02
N VAL A 70 12.30 13.88 -9.91
CA VAL A 70 11.55 12.64 -9.65
C VAL A 70 11.69 11.64 -10.79
N TYR A 71 11.57 12.09 -12.04
CA TYR A 71 11.81 11.26 -13.21
C TYR A 71 13.21 10.64 -13.17
N ASP A 72 14.24 11.44 -12.89
CA ASP A 72 15.63 10.99 -12.83
C ASP A 72 15.87 10.01 -11.66
N MET A 73 15.21 10.23 -10.52
CA MET A 73 15.25 9.29 -9.39
C MET A 73 14.65 7.93 -9.75
N ILE A 74 13.47 7.91 -10.37
CA ILE A 74 12.83 6.66 -10.82
C ILE A 74 13.68 5.99 -11.89
N ALA A 75 14.17 6.74 -12.87
CA ALA A 75 15.05 6.23 -13.92
C ALA A 75 16.29 5.56 -13.32
N ARG A 76 16.97 6.24 -12.39
CA ARG A 76 18.14 5.70 -11.70
C ARG A 76 17.80 4.44 -10.91
N SER A 77 16.67 4.44 -10.20
CA SER A 77 16.25 3.29 -9.40
C SER A 77 16.02 2.04 -10.26
N MET A 78 15.39 2.20 -11.44
CA MET A 78 15.12 1.10 -12.37
C MET A 78 16.40 0.50 -12.96
N LEU A 79 17.37 1.34 -13.33
CA LEU A 79 18.65 0.86 -13.86
C LEU A 79 19.45 0.09 -12.79
N GLU A 80 19.49 0.61 -11.56
CA GLU A 80 20.19 -0.05 -10.45
C GLU A 80 19.49 -1.33 -10.00
N LEU A 81 18.15 -1.37 -10.01
CA LEU A 81 17.38 -2.54 -9.59
C LEU A 81 17.59 -3.70 -10.57
N THR A 82 17.55 -3.40 -11.87
CA THR A 82 17.57 -4.42 -12.92
C THR A 82 18.97 -4.75 -13.45
N GLY A 83 19.95 -3.86 -13.24
CA GLY A 83 21.28 -3.94 -13.84
C GLY A 83 21.30 -3.62 -15.34
N GLU A 84 20.16 -3.24 -15.94
CA GLU A 84 20.09 -2.87 -17.34
C GLU A 84 20.69 -1.49 -17.59
N LYS A 85 21.28 -1.28 -18.79
CA LYS A 85 21.90 0.01 -19.18
C LYS A 85 20.94 0.98 -19.88
N LYS A 86 19.71 0.55 -20.15
CA LYS A 86 18.70 1.32 -20.89
C LYS A 86 17.35 1.20 -20.20
N LEU A 87 16.67 2.31 -19.94
CA LEU A 87 15.37 2.33 -19.24
C LEU A 87 14.34 1.42 -19.89
N LYS A 88 14.23 1.47 -21.21
CA LYS A 88 13.34 0.57 -21.96
C LYS A 88 13.58 -0.91 -21.63
N LYS A 89 14.84 -1.35 -21.48
CA LYS A 89 15.13 -2.75 -21.12
C LYS A 89 14.80 -3.04 -19.65
N ALA A 90 15.04 -2.08 -18.76
CA ALA A 90 14.71 -2.20 -17.34
C ALA A 90 13.20 -2.38 -17.13
N TRP A 91 12.37 -1.48 -17.67
CA TRP A 91 10.91 -1.57 -17.59
C TRP A 91 10.35 -2.84 -18.23
N ARG A 92 10.95 -3.29 -19.34
CA ARG A 92 10.54 -4.50 -20.07
C ARG A 92 10.79 -5.81 -19.30
N LYS A 93 11.50 -5.79 -18.17
CA LYS A 93 11.56 -6.93 -17.24
C LYS A 93 10.21 -7.14 -16.54
N PHE A 94 9.50 -6.06 -16.23
CA PHE A 94 8.29 -6.09 -15.41
C PHE A 94 7.00 -6.06 -16.25
N VAL A 95 7.02 -5.42 -17.43
CA VAL A 95 5.83 -5.25 -18.28
C VAL A 95 6.15 -5.33 -19.79
N LYS A 96 5.22 -5.82 -20.62
CA LYS A 96 5.36 -5.90 -22.09
C LYS A 96 4.23 -5.14 -22.83
N PRO A 97 4.43 -4.71 -24.10
CA PRO A 97 3.33 -4.13 -24.88
C PRO A 97 2.23 -5.19 -25.05
N GLY A 98 0.97 -4.76 -25.02
CA GLY A 98 -0.21 -5.63 -25.06
C GLY A 98 -0.74 -6.10 -23.70
N GLU A 99 0.01 -5.97 -22.59
CA GLU A 99 -0.51 -6.26 -21.24
C GLU A 99 -1.42 -5.13 -20.72
N ARG A 100 -2.43 -5.49 -19.93
CA ARG A 100 -3.24 -4.57 -19.12
C ARG A 100 -2.53 -4.32 -17.80
N ILE A 101 -2.07 -3.09 -17.56
CA ILE A 101 -1.15 -2.74 -16.48
C ILE A 101 -1.86 -1.79 -15.52
N GLY A 102 -1.99 -2.21 -14.25
CA GLY A 102 -2.54 -1.39 -13.19
C GLY A 102 -1.44 -0.59 -12.47
N LEU A 103 -1.68 0.70 -12.28
CA LEU A 103 -0.91 1.57 -11.40
C LEU A 103 -1.71 1.75 -10.11
N LYS A 104 -1.36 1.01 -9.06
CA LYS A 104 -2.04 1.06 -7.77
C LYS A 104 -1.49 2.22 -6.93
N VAL A 105 -2.22 3.33 -6.88
CA VAL A 105 -1.83 4.53 -6.13
C VAL A 105 -2.36 4.49 -4.69
N ASN A 106 -2.24 5.58 -3.93
CA ASN A 106 -2.80 5.76 -2.59
C ASN A 106 -3.40 7.19 -2.44
N PRO A 107 -4.73 7.35 -2.49
CA PRO A 107 -5.40 8.64 -2.32
C PRO A 107 -5.86 8.91 -0.87
N VAL A 108 -5.82 7.90 0.00
CA VAL A 108 -6.56 7.82 1.28
C VAL A 108 -6.28 8.96 2.26
N ALA A 109 -5.07 9.54 2.23
CA ALA A 109 -4.69 10.64 3.11
C ALA A 109 -5.06 12.02 2.56
N GLY A 110 -5.79 12.07 1.45
CA GLY A 110 -6.33 13.28 0.83
C GLY A 110 -5.30 14.09 0.05
N LYS A 111 -5.73 15.28 -0.40
CA LYS A 111 -4.93 16.18 -1.27
C LYS A 111 -3.58 16.58 -0.68
N SER A 112 -3.47 16.60 0.64
CA SER A 112 -2.26 17.05 1.34
C SER A 112 -1.16 15.99 1.39
N LEU A 113 -1.51 14.69 1.29
CA LEU A 113 -0.57 13.58 1.25
C LEU A 113 -1.18 12.36 0.55
N SER A 114 -1.18 12.39 -0.78
CA SER A 114 -1.52 11.25 -1.64
C SER A 114 -0.29 10.86 -2.48
N THR A 115 -0.35 9.75 -3.22
CA THR A 115 0.70 9.42 -4.19
C THR A 115 0.89 10.61 -5.12
N SER A 116 2.11 11.12 -5.20
CA SER A 116 2.41 12.35 -5.93
C SER A 116 2.10 12.18 -7.42
N HIS A 117 1.46 13.17 -8.02
CA HIS A 117 1.20 13.14 -9.46
C HIS A 117 2.49 13.14 -10.27
N GLU A 118 3.55 13.79 -9.79
CA GLU A 118 4.87 13.83 -10.41
C GLU A 118 5.50 12.43 -10.50
N VAL A 119 5.34 11.61 -9.45
CA VAL A 119 5.79 10.21 -9.45
C VAL A 119 5.00 9.39 -10.47
N VAL A 120 3.67 9.53 -10.47
CA VAL A 120 2.81 8.78 -11.41
C VAL A 120 3.06 9.21 -12.86
N ARG A 121 3.21 10.52 -13.15
CA ARG A 121 3.54 11.03 -14.48
C ARG A 121 4.92 10.55 -14.94
N ALA A 122 5.92 10.54 -14.06
CA ALA A 122 7.24 9.99 -14.38
C ALA A 122 7.21 8.49 -14.70
N VAL A 123 6.46 7.69 -13.92
CA VAL A 123 6.23 6.26 -14.23
C VAL A 123 5.56 6.10 -15.59
N ILE A 124 4.49 6.84 -15.86
CA ILE A 124 3.78 6.79 -17.14
C ILE A 124 4.70 7.17 -18.30
N ALA A 125 5.46 8.27 -18.18
CA ALA A 125 6.39 8.72 -19.22
C ALA A 125 7.41 7.63 -19.56
N GLN A 126 8.05 7.02 -18.55
CA GLN A 126 9.03 5.96 -18.80
C GLN A 126 8.40 4.67 -19.35
N LEU A 127 7.15 4.37 -18.99
CA LEU A 127 6.39 3.27 -19.61
C LEU A 127 6.09 3.57 -21.09
N GLU A 128 5.67 4.79 -21.43
CA GLU A 128 5.43 5.24 -22.81
C GLU A 128 6.71 5.16 -23.66
N GLU A 129 7.83 5.67 -23.15
CA GLU A 129 9.16 5.56 -23.77
C GLU A 129 9.60 4.10 -23.97
N SER A 130 9.15 3.22 -23.06
CA SER A 130 9.40 1.78 -23.17
C SER A 130 8.51 1.12 -24.23
N GLY A 131 7.48 1.81 -24.72
CA GLY A 131 6.52 1.40 -25.75
C GLY A 131 5.21 0.84 -25.18
N ILE A 132 4.85 1.18 -23.95
CA ILE A 132 3.53 0.88 -23.38
C ILE A 132 2.57 2.01 -23.76
N LYS A 133 1.41 1.68 -24.32
CA LYS A 133 0.41 2.70 -24.67
C LYS A 133 -0.40 3.10 -23.44
N ARG A 134 -0.84 4.35 -23.37
CA ARG A 134 -1.76 4.82 -22.31
C ARG A 134 -3.03 3.98 -22.17
N SER A 135 -3.57 3.49 -23.29
CA SER A 135 -4.75 2.62 -23.30
C SER A 135 -4.53 1.25 -22.66
N GLN A 136 -3.28 0.87 -22.36
CA GLN A 136 -2.94 -0.32 -21.57
C GLN A 136 -2.91 -0.04 -20.06
N LEU A 137 -2.94 1.23 -19.65
CA LEU A 137 -2.77 1.64 -18.26
C LEU A 137 -4.14 1.86 -17.60
N THR A 138 -4.23 1.41 -16.36
CA THR A 138 -5.34 1.74 -15.45
C THR A 138 -4.76 2.26 -14.15
N ILE A 139 -5.07 3.50 -13.76
CA ILE A 139 -4.79 4.00 -12.42
C ILE A 139 -5.97 3.59 -11.53
N TRP A 140 -5.66 2.95 -10.40
CA TRP A 140 -6.71 2.44 -9.54
C TRP A 140 -6.36 2.50 -8.06
N ASP A 141 -7.41 2.50 -7.25
CA ASP A 141 -7.41 2.33 -5.81
C ASP A 141 -8.74 1.67 -5.42
N ARG A 142 -9.02 1.56 -4.13
CA ARG A 142 -10.28 1.07 -3.62
C ARG A 142 -11.43 2.04 -3.90
N ARG A 143 -11.24 3.34 -3.68
CA ARG A 143 -12.31 4.36 -3.74
C ARG A 143 -12.11 5.30 -4.92
N GLU A 144 -13.02 5.24 -5.88
CA GLU A 144 -12.93 6.03 -7.11
C GLU A 144 -13.12 7.54 -6.85
N PHE A 145 -13.99 7.88 -5.89
CA PHE A 145 -14.20 9.28 -5.49
C PHE A 145 -12.97 9.85 -4.75
N GLU A 146 -12.23 9.07 -3.97
CA GLU A 146 -10.96 9.54 -3.37
C GLU A 146 -9.87 9.77 -4.44
N LEU A 147 -9.81 8.93 -5.48
CA LEU A 147 -8.96 9.17 -6.65
C LEU A 147 -9.31 10.51 -7.32
N THR A 148 -10.60 10.73 -7.54
CA THR A 148 -11.12 11.96 -8.15
C THR A 148 -10.78 13.18 -7.28
N ASP A 149 -11.00 13.08 -5.98
CA ASP A 149 -10.75 14.15 -5.02
C ASP A 149 -9.28 14.58 -5.00
N VAL A 150 -8.35 13.63 -5.13
CA VAL A 150 -6.92 13.96 -5.17
C VAL A 150 -6.42 14.33 -6.56
N GLY A 151 -7.26 14.27 -7.60
CA GLY A 151 -6.93 14.74 -8.95
C GLY A 151 -6.52 13.65 -9.94
N PHE A 152 -6.67 12.36 -9.61
CA PHE A 152 -6.58 11.29 -10.59
C PHE A 152 -7.90 11.22 -11.37
N THR A 153 -8.00 12.01 -12.44
CA THR A 153 -9.19 12.08 -13.29
C THR A 153 -8.84 11.83 -14.76
N GLN A 154 -9.85 11.59 -15.59
CA GLN A 154 -9.65 11.37 -17.02
C GLN A 154 -9.08 12.61 -17.72
N GLU A 155 -9.42 13.81 -17.23
CA GLU A 155 -8.93 15.11 -17.73
C GLU A 155 -7.43 15.28 -17.46
N ASN A 156 -6.99 14.93 -16.25
CA ASN A 156 -5.57 15.01 -15.87
C ASN A 156 -4.73 13.87 -16.48
N TYR A 157 -5.36 12.73 -16.78
CA TYR A 157 -4.71 11.54 -17.33
C TYR A 157 -5.41 11.05 -18.61
N PRO A 158 -5.39 11.85 -19.70
CA PRO A 158 -6.10 11.50 -20.93
C PRO A 158 -5.56 10.19 -21.53
N GLY A 159 -6.48 9.32 -21.94
CA GLY A 159 -6.18 8.03 -22.56
C GLY A 159 -5.79 6.91 -21.57
N ILE A 160 -5.82 7.18 -20.26
CA ILE A 160 -5.61 6.20 -19.19
C ILE A 160 -6.93 6.01 -18.46
N ARG A 161 -7.31 4.77 -18.18
CA ARG A 161 -8.52 4.49 -17.39
C ARG A 161 -8.25 4.81 -15.92
N ILE A 162 -9.18 5.50 -15.27
CA ILE A 162 -9.20 5.68 -13.82
C ILE A 162 -10.36 4.86 -13.26
N THR A 163 -10.14 4.06 -12.22
CA THR A 163 -11.26 3.34 -11.59
C THR A 163 -11.02 2.98 -10.13
N GLY A 164 -12.10 2.75 -9.38
CA GLY A 164 -12.08 2.13 -8.06
C GLY A 164 -13.08 0.99 -7.93
N THR A 165 -13.03 0.31 -6.78
CA THR A 165 -14.02 -0.72 -6.42
C THR A 165 -15.27 -0.10 -5.83
N GLU A 166 -15.10 0.88 -4.94
CA GLU A 166 -16.16 1.70 -4.35
C GLU A 166 -16.39 2.90 -5.26
N GLN A 167 -17.61 3.02 -5.77
CA GLN A 167 -17.98 3.95 -6.84
C GLN A 167 -19.25 4.73 -6.51
N MET A 168 -19.37 5.91 -7.09
CA MET A 168 -20.59 6.72 -7.16
C MET A 168 -20.94 6.96 -8.63
N ASP A 169 -22.21 7.28 -8.90
CA ASP A 169 -22.57 7.91 -10.17
C ASP A 169 -22.25 9.42 -10.18
N LYS A 170 -22.65 10.10 -11.26
CA LYS A 170 -22.35 11.52 -11.47
C LYS A 170 -23.11 12.42 -10.51
N GLU A 171 -24.21 11.94 -9.94
CA GLU A 171 -25.04 12.61 -8.96
C GLU A 171 -24.53 12.37 -7.52
N GLY A 172 -23.47 11.56 -7.35
CA GLY A 172 -22.87 11.24 -6.05
C GLY A 172 -23.61 10.13 -5.31
N LEU A 173 -24.45 9.35 -5.99
CA LEU A 173 -25.18 8.23 -5.39
C LEU A 173 -24.35 6.95 -5.49
N TYR A 174 -24.39 6.16 -4.43
CA TYR A 174 -23.68 4.88 -4.37
C TYR A 174 -24.48 3.70 -4.94
N TYR A 175 -25.80 3.86 -5.08
CA TYR A 175 -26.71 2.79 -5.49
C TYR A 175 -27.17 2.98 -6.92
N GLY A 176 -27.14 1.89 -7.70
CA GLY A 176 -27.72 1.83 -9.02
C GLY A 176 -29.24 1.66 -8.98
N LYS A 177 -29.87 1.72 -10.16
CA LYS A 177 -31.32 1.55 -10.33
C LYS A 177 -31.85 0.16 -9.94
N ASP A 178 -30.96 -0.81 -9.82
CA ASP A 178 -31.28 -2.18 -9.37
C ASP A 178 -31.26 -2.32 -7.84
N GLY A 179 -31.04 -1.21 -7.11
CA GLY A 179 -31.00 -1.19 -5.66
C GLY A 179 -29.69 -1.73 -5.07
N LYS A 180 -28.67 -1.98 -5.88
CA LYS A 180 -27.35 -2.45 -5.42
C LYS A 180 -26.32 -1.34 -5.44
N LEU A 181 -25.29 -1.50 -4.61
CA LEU A 181 -24.14 -0.60 -4.66
C LEU A 181 -23.40 -0.77 -5.99
N TYR A 182 -22.96 0.32 -6.60
CA TYR A 182 -22.09 0.23 -7.79
C TYR A 182 -20.87 -0.64 -7.52
N GLY A 183 -20.30 -0.55 -6.31
CA GLY A 183 -19.18 -1.39 -5.90
C GLY A 183 -19.51 -2.88 -5.76
N GLU A 184 -20.76 -3.28 -5.57
CA GLU A 184 -21.14 -4.69 -5.57
C GLU A 184 -20.93 -5.31 -6.97
N HIS A 185 -21.08 -4.53 -8.03
CA HIS A 185 -20.77 -4.98 -9.39
C HIS A 185 -19.27 -5.10 -9.65
N MET A 186 -18.44 -4.48 -8.82
CA MET A 186 -16.97 -4.45 -8.96
C MET A 186 -16.25 -5.53 -8.15
N ILE A 187 -16.94 -6.30 -7.32
CA ILE A 187 -16.34 -7.40 -6.54
C ILE A 187 -16.52 -8.76 -7.23
N ASP A 188 -15.52 -9.62 -7.09
CA ASP A 188 -15.51 -10.99 -7.56
C ASP A 188 -15.80 -11.94 -6.40
N ARG A 189 -16.94 -12.62 -6.43
CA ARG A 189 -17.37 -13.48 -5.31
C ARG A 189 -16.67 -14.84 -5.28
N ASP A 190 -15.99 -15.22 -6.36
CA ASP A 190 -15.21 -16.46 -6.42
C ASP A 190 -13.83 -16.29 -5.75
N TRP A 191 -13.39 -15.04 -5.54
CA TRP A 191 -12.14 -14.69 -4.89
C TRP A 191 -12.40 -13.91 -3.61
N TYR A 192 -12.05 -14.50 -2.48
CA TYR A 192 -12.28 -13.87 -1.18
C TYR A 192 -11.20 -14.17 -0.15
N TYR A 193 -11.04 -13.21 0.76
CA TYR A 193 -10.44 -13.39 2.06
C TYR A 193 -11.57 -13.50 3.11
N TRP A 194 -11.70 -14.67 3.70
CA TRP A 194 -12.65 -14.95 4.76
C TRP A 194 -11.93 -14.85 6.11
N ALA A 195 -12.61 -14.26 7.09
CA ALA A 195 -12.16 -14.20 8.46
C ALA A 195 -13.34 -14.33 9.42
N ASP A 196 -13.14 -15.00 10.56
CA ASP A 196 -14.17 -15.24 11.58
C ASP A 196 -14.47 -13.99 12.44
N VAL A 197 -14.68 -12.87 11.77
CA VAL A 197 -15.03 -11.59 12.36
C VAL A 197 -16.03 -10.91 11.45
N GLU A 198 -17.08 -10.37 12.05
CA GLU A 198 -18.08 -9.55 11.38
C GLU A 198 -17.94 -8.09 11.79
N GLY A 199 -18.35 -7.19 10.90
CA GLY A 199 -18.49 -5.78 11.19
C GLY A 199 -19.94 -5.37 10.98
N GLU A 200 -20.44 -4.51 11.86
CA GLU A 200 -21.73 -3.85 11.70
C GLU A 200 -21.50 -2.49 11.07
N TYR A 201 -22.27 -2.18 10.02
CA TYR A 201 -22.13 -0.94 9.26
C TYR A 201 -23.51 -0.30 9.12
N ASP A 202 -23.57 1.00 9.41
CA ASP A 202 -24.74 1.82 9.11
C ASP A 202 -24.84 2.09 7.60
N GLU A 203 -25.96 2.69 7.19
CA GLU A 203 -26.23 3.05 5.80
C GLU A 203 -25.16 3.98 5.21
N TYR A 204 -24.56 4.83 6.04
CA TYR A 204 -23.49 5.74 5.63
C TYR A 204 -22.18 5.00 5.33
N THR A 205 -21.82 4.01 6.15
CA THR A 205 -20.56 3.27 6.04
C THR A 205 -20.65 2.14 5.02
N MET A 206 -21.83 1.58 4.79
CA MET A 206 -22.00 0.41 3.93
C MET A 206 -21.46 0.59 2.50
N PRO A 207 -21.67 1.72 1.81
CA PRO A 207 -21.07 1.98 0.50
C PRO A 207 -19.54 1.90 0.48
N TYR A 208 -18.89 2.29 1.58
CA TYR A 208 -17.43 2.21 1.75
C TYR A 208 -16.94 0.80 2.09
N MET A 209 -17.83 -0.16 2.32
CA MET A 209 -17.49 -1.55 2.61
C MET A 209 -18.00 -2.50 1.54
N VAL A 210 -18.97 -2.08 0.72
CA VAL A 210 -19.62 -2.83 -0.37
C VAL A 210 -20.48 -4.01 0.11
N ASN A 211 -20.07 -4.72 1.15
CA ASN A 211 -20.82 -5.83 1.74
C ASN A 211 -20.53 -5.99 3.23
N GLY A 212 -21.45 -6.63 3.96
CA GLY A 212 -21.26 -7.07 5.34
C GLY A 212 -20.79 -8.53 5.46
N GLY A 213 -20.93 -9.08 6.67
CA GLY A 213 -20.59 -10.47 7.00
C GLY A 213 -19.09 -10.75 7.08
N LYS A 214 -18.71 -12.03 6.95
CA LYS A 214 -17.34 -12.54 7.17
C LYS A 214 -16.42 -12.50 5.95
N TYR A 215 -16.91 -12.05 4.79
CA TYR A 215 -16.18 -12.11 3.52
C TYR A 215 -15.67 -10.75 3.07
N SER A 216 -14.39 -10.70 2.67
CA SER A 216 -13.78 -9.63 1.90
C SER A 216 -13.54 -10.13 0.48
N TYR A 217 -14.28 -9.63 -0.50
CA TYR A 217 -14.18 -10.07 -1.88
C TYR A 217 -13.14 -9.26 -2.63
N PHE A 218 -12.34 -9.91 -3.47
CA PHE A 218 -11.37 -9.22 -4.31
C PHE A 218 -12.08 -8.39 -5.38
N THR A 219 -11.51 -7.25 -5.72
CA THR A 219 -11.98 -6.44 -6.83
C THR A 219 -11.75 -7.13 -8.18
N LYS A 220 -12.73 -7.03 -9.08
CA LYS A 220 -12.63 -7.49 -10.48
C LYS A 220 -11.46 -6.85 -11.22
N ILE A 221 -11.03 -5.67 -10.78
CA ILE A 221 -9.83 -5.00 -11.29
C ILE A 221 -8.64 -5.97 -11.24
N VAL A 222 -8.39 -6.63 -10.10
CA VAL A 222 -7.23 -7.52 -9.94
C VAL A 222 -7.53 -8.96 -10.35
N THR A 223 -8.77 -9.43 -10.35
CA THR A 223 -9.08 -10.82 -10.75
C THR A 223 -9.23 -10.95 -12.26
N GLN A 224 -9.87 -9.99 -12.93
CA GLN A 224 -10.31 -10.11 -14.33
C GLN A 224 -9.67 -9.09 -15.27
N GLU A 225 -9.38 -7.86 -14.80
CA GLU A 225 -9.06 -6.74 -15.69
C GLU A 225 -7.56 -6.51 -15.91
N LEU A 226 -6.71 -6.86 -14.95
CA LEU A 226 -5.27 -6.59 -15.01
C LEU A 226 -4.45 -7.86 -15.23
N ASP A 227 -3.35 -7.70 -15.99
CA ASP A 227 -2.32 -8.73 -16.19
C ASP A 227 -1.09 -8.47 -15.32
N ARG A 228 -0.77 -7.19 -15.05
CA ARG A 228 0.35 -6.75 -14.20
C ARG A 228 -0.06 -5.59 -13.30
N ILE A 229 0.53 -5.51 -12.12
CA ILE A 229 0.34 -4.42 -11.17
C ILE A 229 1.70 -3.81 -10.80
N ILE A 230 1.81 -2.50 -10.97
CA ILE A 230 2.88 -1.67 -10.40
C ILE A 230 2.24 -0.92 -9.21
N ASN A 231 2.76 -1.15 -8.02
CA ASN A 231 2.26 -0.59 -6.79
C ASN A 231 3.04 0.67 -6.41
N ILE A 232 2.35 1.79 -6.15
CA ILE A 232 2.96 3.10 -5.92
C ILE A 232 2.44 3.70 -4.59
N PRO A 233 2.77 3.09 -3.44
CA PRO A 233 2.34 3.57 -2.13
C PRO A 233 3.14 4.81 -1.68
N ILE A 234 2.66 5.50 -0.64
CA ILE A 234 3.35 6.64 -0.02
C ILE A 234 4.15 6.17 1.19
N LEU A 235 5.31 6.78 1.43
CA LEU A 235 6.14 6.58 2.62
C LEU A 235 5.47 7.17 3.87
N LYS A 236 4.64 6.37 4.55
CA LYS A 236 3.93 6.82 5.75
C LYS A 236 3.78 5.76 6.85
N ASN A 237 3.75 6.22 8.10
CA ASN A 237 3.51 5.40 9.28
C ASN A 237 2.02 4.98 9.43
N ALA A 238 1.77 3.94 10.23
CA ALA A 238 0.51 3.70 10.92
C ALA A 238 0.79 3.07 12.28
N GLY A 239 0.37 3.75 13.35
CA GLY A 239 0.75 3.36 14.71
C GLY A 239 2.28 3.23 14.83
N MET A 240 2.73 2.04 15.27
CA MET A 240 4.14 1.69 15.42
C MET A 240 4.81 1.14 14.16
N THR A 241 4.07 1.03 13.04
CA THR A 241 4.55 0.46 11.78
C THR A 241 4.31 1.40 10.59
N VAL A 242 4.30 0.87 9.37
CA VAL A 242 4.11 1.59 8.10
C VAL A 242 2.95 1.03 7.28
N THR A 243 2.56 1.72 6.20
CA THR A 243 1.40 1.35 5.36
C THR A 243 1.71 1.18 3.88
N LEU A 244 2.96 0.86 3.58
CA LEU A 244 3.60 0.92 2.26
C LEU A 244 3.03 -0.11 1.26
N ALA A 245 3.83 -1.03 0.74
CA ALA A 245 3.44 -1.91 -0.34
C ALA A 245 2.32 -2.87 0.06
N LEU A 246 2.53 -3.70 1.10
CA LEU A 246 1.61 -4.78 1.46
C LEU A 246 0.25 -4.24 1.89
N LYS A 247 0.23 -3.20 2.72
CA LYS A 247 -1.03 -2.62 3.16
C LYS A 247 -1.78 -1.93 2.01
N ASN A 248 -1.08 -1.17 1.16
CA ASN A 248 -1.69 -0.48 0.02
C ASN A 248 -2.37 -1.47 -0.95
N LEU A 249 -1.78 -2.65 -1.12
CA LEU A 249 -2.34 -3.74 -1.90
C LEU A 249 -3.51 -4.41 -1.17
N ALA A 250 -3.26 -4.95 0.03
CA ALA A 250 -4.23 -5.75 0.77
C ALA A 250 -5.56 -5.01 1.00
N PHE A 251 -5.50 -3.85 1.65
CA PHE A 251 -6.70 -3.06 1.95
C PHE A 251 -7.24 -2.32 0.73
N GLY A 252 -6.44 -2.17 -0.32
CA GLY A 252 -6.85 -1.53 -1.57
C GLY A 252 -7.59 -2.45 -2.55
N SER A 253 -7.53 -3.77 -2.33
CA SER A 253 -7.95 -4.76 -3.33
C SER A 253 -9.12 -5.64 -2.91
N VAL A 254 -9.59 -5.53 -1.66
CA VAL A 254 -10.72 -6.31 -1.17
C VAL A 254 -11.77 -5.41 -0.51
N SER A 255 -13.02 -5.84 -0.57
CA SER A 255 -14.15 -5.18 0.10
C SER A 255 -14.19 -5.47 1.61
N ASN A 256 -15.15 -4.86 2.31
CA ASN A 256 -15.51 -5.16 3.71
C ASN A 256 -14.34 -5.05 4.69
N THR A 257 -13.36 -4.19 4.44
CA THR A 257 -12.12 -4.22 5.25
C THR A 257 -12.28 -3.69 6.67
N GLY A 258 -13.37 -2.99 6.99
CA GLY A 258 -13.54 -2.29 8.28
C GLY A 258 -13.37 -3.23 9.46
N ARG A 259 -14.00 -4.42 9.39
CA ARG A 259 -13.95 -5.46 10.43
C ARG A 259 -12.53 -6.02 10.67
N LEU A 260 -11.66 -5.89 9.68
CA LEU A 260 -10.30 -6.45 9.73
C LEU A 260 -9.31 -5.54 10.49
N HIS A 261 -9.63 -4.25 10.65
CA HIS A 261 -8.71 -3.28 11.24
C HIS A 261 -8.42 -3.53 12.72
N ALA A 262 -9.44 -3.93 13.49
CA ALA A 262 -9.32 -4.00 14.94
C ALA A 262 -8.49 -5.21 15.42
N LYS A 263 -8.68 -6.38 14.81
CA LYS A 263 -8.08 -7.65 15.28
C LYS A 263 -7.12 -8.31 14.30
N LEU A 264 -7.18 -7.97 13.01
CA LEU A 264 -6.50 -8.69 11.94
C LEU A 264 -5.66 -7.77 11.06
N TRP A 265 -5.22 -6.62 11.55
CA TRP A 265 -4.50 -5.65 10.71
C TRP A 265 -3.22 -6.24 10.09
N ASN A 266 -2.41 -6.92 10.90
CA ASN A 266 -1.15 -7.52 10.43
C ASN A 266 -1.41 -8.71 9.51
N GLU A 267 -2.36 -9.57 9.90
CA GLU A 267 -2.81 -10.72 9.13
C GLU A 267 -3.32 -10.27 7.78
N THR A 268 -4.17 -9.25 7.72
CA THR A 268 -4.74 -8.74 6.47
C THR A 268 -3.66 -8.19 5.54
N CYS A 269 -2.71 -7.41 6.06
CA CYS A 269 -1.58 -6.90 5.27
C CYS A 269 -0.79 -8.05 4.60
N ALA A 270 -0.53 -9.13 5.34
CA ALA A 270 0.24 -10.27 4.85
C ALA A 270 -0.58 -11.25 4.00
N GLN A 271 -1.69 -11.74 4.55
CA GLN A 271 -2.47 -12.86 4.05
C GLN A 271 -3.23 -12.55 2.76
N VAL A 272 -3.82 -11.35 2.63
CA VAL A 272 -4.52 -10.96 1.39
C VAL A 272 -3.56 -10.94 0.20
N CYS A 273 -2.33 -10.49 0.42
CA CYS A 273 -1.29 -10.48 -0.61
C CYS A 273 -0.82 -11.89 -1.02
N ALA A 274 -1.15 -12.94 -0.26
CA ALA A 274 -0.81 -14.32 -0.59
C ALA A 274 -1.76 -14.96 -1.62
N PHE A 275 -2.93 -14.38 -1.86
CA PHE A 275 -3.86 -14.89 -2.86
C PHE A 275 -3.40 -14.51 -4.28
N ALA A 276 -3.59 -15.43 -5.22
CA ALA A 276 -3.10 -15.31 -6.60
C ALA A 276 -3.47 -13.99 -7.33
N PRO A 277 -4.66 -13.36 -7.15
CA PRO A 277 -5.00 -12.12 -7.83
C PRO A 277 -4.02 -10.98 -7.56
N LEU A 278 -3.35 -10.99 -6.40
CA LEU A 278 -2.27 -10.07 -6.08
C LEU A 278 -0.90 -10.71 -6.22
N ARG A 279 -0.72 -11.86 -5.56
CA ARG A 279 0.56 -12.58 -5.46
C ARG A 279 1.21 -12.75 -6.82
N ASP A 280 0.43 -13.05 -7.86
CA ASP A 280 0.96 -13.46 -9.17
C ASP A 280 0.99 -12.32 -10.20
N LYS A 281 0.43 -11.14 -9.85
CA LYS A 281 0.29 -10.00 -10.76
C LYS A 281 1.12 -8.78 -10.35
N VAL A 282 1.46 -8.62 -9.06
CA VAL A 282 2.32 -7.51 -8.60
C VAL A 282 3.77 -7.78 -8.98
N VAL A 283 4.33 -6.90 -9.81
CA VAL A 283 5.68 -7.09 -10.37
C VAL A 283 6.71 -6.07 -9.90
N LEU A 284 6.25 -4.90 -9.43
CA LEU A 284 7.12 -3.81 -9.02
C LEU A 284 6.42 -2.94 -7.97
N ASN A 285 7.17 -2.53 -6.96
CA ASN A 285 6.75 -1.57 -5.93
C ASN A 285 7.65 -0.34 -6.03
N ILE A 286 7.06 0.85 -6.03
CA ILE A 286 7.71 2.16 -6.09
C ILE A 286 7.13 3.00 -4.96
N VAL A 287 7.78 3.00 -3.79
CA VAL A 287 7.35 3.84 -2.67
C VAL A 287 7.71 5.28 -2.97
N ASP A 288 6.69 6.12 -3.03
CA ASP A 288 6.79 7.57 -3.06
C ASP A 288 7.13 8.09 -1.66
N GLY A 289 8.40 8.43 -1.46
CA GLY A 289 8.88 9.15 -0.28
C GLY A 289 9.41 10.52 -0.66
N ILE A 290 8.90 11.19 -1.70
CA ILE A 290 9.28 12.58 -1.93
C ILE A 290 8.78 13.41 -0.75
N LYS A 291 7.48 13.29 -0.48
CA LYS A 291 6.82 13.75 0.75
C LYS A 291 6.18 12.56 1.46
N GLY A 292 6.21 12.56 2.79
CA GLY A 292 5.70 11.46 3.60
C GLY A 292 5.22 11.90 4.96
N CYS A 293 4.86 10.93 5.79
CA CYS A 293 4.36 11.18 7.14
C CYS A 293 4.94 10.19 8.14
N PHE A 294 5.61 10.70 9.18
CA PHE A 294 6.33 9.85 10.13
C PHE A 294 5.54 9.53 11.41
N ASN A 295 4.43 10.23 11.68
CA ASN A 295 3.58 9.97 12.85
C ASN A 295 2.11 10.39 12.61
N GLY A 296 1.19 9.92 13.46
CA GLY A 296 -0.23 10.31 13.37
C GLY A 296 -1.01 9.65 12.22
N GLY A 297 -0.41 8.70 11.48
CA GLY A 297 -1.14 7.84 10.55
C GLY A 297 -2.15 6.91 11.25
N PRO A 298 -3.15 6.37 10.53
CA PRO A 298 -3.23 6.36 9.06
C PRO A 298 -3.82 7.62 8.42
N GLY A 299 -4.52 8.48 9.17
CA GLY A 299 -5.17 9.70 8.68
C GLY A 299 -4.25 10.91 8.49
N ALA A 300 -3.00 10.66 8.07
CA ALA A 300 -1.95 11.63 7.73
C ALA A 300 -2.11 13.01 8.39
N ASN A 301 -1.62 13.15 9.63
CA ASN A 301 -1.65 14.43 10.33
C ASN A 301 -0.57 15.37 9.76
N PRO A 302 -0.95 16.56 9.21
CA PRO A 302 -0.02 17.48 8.57
C PRO A 302 1.17 17.92 9.44
N GLN A 303 1.03 17.93 10.77
CA GLN A 303 2.11 18.26 11.69
C GLN A 303 3.32 17.33 11.54
N PHE A 304 3.09 16.08 11.11
CA PHE A 304 4.13 15.07 10.98
C PHE A 304 4.50 14.81 9.51
N PHE A 305 4.21 15.76 8.62
CA PHE A 305 4.67 15.70 7.24
C PHE A 305 6.13 16.08 7.16
N CYS A 306 6.86 15.40 6.28
CA CYS A 306 8.23 15.75 5.98
C CYS A 306 8.59 15.37 4.55
N ASP A 307 9.58 16.07 4.01
CA ASP A 307 10.20 15.71 2.75
C ASP A 307 11.29 14.66 3.03
N TYR A 308 11.04 13.41 2.64
CA TYR A 308 12.07 12.37 2.72
C TYR A 308 12.98 12.39 1.49
N HIS A 309 12.59 13.07 0.41
CA HIS A 309 13.38 13.20 -0.82
C HIS A 309 13.83 11.85 -1.40
N THR A 310 12.99 10.83 -1.27
CA THR A 310 13.37 9.42 -1.47
C THR A 310 12.39 8.68 -2.39
N ILE A 311 12.92 7.87 -3.31
CA ILE A 311 12.17 6.84 -4.04
C ILE A 311 12.74 5.47 -3.66
N ILE A 312 11.90 4.54 -3.20
CA ILE A 312 12.29 3.17 -2.85
C ILE A 312 11.66 2.22 -3.85
N THR A 313 12.46 1.38 -4.52
CA THR A 313 11.97 0.44 -5.53
C THR A 313 12.43 -0.99 -5.28
N GLY A 314 11.59 -1.94 -5.64
CA GLY A 314 11.89 -3.38 -5.59
C GLY A 314 10.74 -4.21 -6.14
N SER A 315 11.03 -5.43 -6.61
CA SER A 315 9.95 -6.39 -6.93
C SER A 315 9.38 -7.03 -5.67
N ASP A 316 10.19 -7.14 -4.62
CA ASP A 316 9.84 -7.71 -3.33
C ASP A 316 9.11 -6.68 -2.45
N PRO A 317 7.78 -6.82 -2.22
CA PRO A 317 7.04 -5.86 -1.42
C PRO A 317 7.41 -5.90 0.07
N VAL A 318 7.83 -7.06 0.59
CA VAL A 318 8.20 -7.21 2.01
C VAL A 318 9.50 -6.49 2.29
N ALA A 319 10.49 -6.67 1.42
CA ALA A 319 11.78 -6.01 1.54
C ALA A 319 11.66 -4.49 1.39
N VAL A 320 10.83 -4.03 0.43
CA VAL A 320 10.52 -2.61 0.26
C VAL A 320 9.86 -2.02 1.52
N ASP A 321 8.89 -2.72 2.11
CA ASP A 321 8.24 -2.30 3.35
C ASP A 321 9.22 -2.26 4.51
N ARG A 322 10.13 -3.23 4.59
CA ARG A 322 11.15 -3.31 5.64
C ARG A 322 12.10 -2.13 5.59
N ILE A 323 12.57 -1.76 4.39
CA ILE A 323 13.42 -0.58 4.21
C ILE A 323 12.66 0.71 4.49
N GLY A 324 11.43 0.85 3.99
CA GLY A 324 10.63 2.04 4.29
C GLY A 324 10.28 2.18 5.77
N PHE A 325 10.09 1.07 6.50
CA PHE A 325 9.99 1.06 7.95
C PHE A 325 11.26 1.64 8.60
N ASP A 326 12.46 1.20 8.21
CA ASP A 326 13.70 1.77 8.76
C ASP A 326 13.79 3.29 8.56
N VAL A 327 13.39 3.79 7.38
CA VAL A 327 13.40 5.23 7.08
C VAL A 327 12.43 6.00 7.99
N VAL A 328 11.20 5.53 8.13
CA VAL A 328 10.18 6.16 9.00
C VAL A 328 10.60 6.12 10.47
N ILE A 329 11.12 4.99 10.93
CA ILE A 329 11.58 4.81 12.30
C ILE A 329 12.77 5.73 12.61
N ALA A 330 13.72 5.85 11.69
CA ALA A 330 14.85 6.77 11.84
C ALA A 330 14.37 8.22 12.00
N ARG A 331 13.37 8.66 11.22
CA ARG A 331 12.79 10.00 11.38
C ARG A 331 12.11 10.18 12.73
N ARG A 332 11.29 9.22 13.16
CA ARG A 332 10.63 9.26 14.48
C ARG A 332 11.63 9.31 15.64
N ILE A 333 12.77 8.64 15.54
CA ILE A 333 13.85 8.70 16.54
C ILE A 333 14.50 10.10 16.54
N ALA A 334 14.82 10.62 15.36
CA ALA A 334 15.40 11.96 15.22
C ALA A 334 14.49 13.07 15.79
N GLU A 335 13.17 12.89 15.68
CA GLU A 335 12.15 13.80 16.21
C GLU A 335 11.79 13.52 17.69
N GLY A 336 12.48 12.59 18.35
CA GLY A 336 12.26 12.25 19.76
C GLY A 336 10.93 11.54 20.07
N LEU A 337 10.21 11.06 19.05
CA LEU A 337 8.91 10.38 19.23
C LEU A 337 9.04 8.92 19.66
N GLN A 338 10.22 8.34 19.52
CA GLN A 338 10.53 6.98 19.97
C GLN A 338 12.02 6.82 20.19
N LYS A 339 12.42 5.83 21.00
CA LYS A 339 13.85 5.58 21.32
C LYS A 339 14.50 4.53 20.40
N ALA A 340 13.74 3.53 19.99
CA ALA A 340 14.21 2.39 19.21
C ALA A 340 13.04 1.79 18.41
N PRO A 341 13.33 1.00 17.34
CA PRO A 341 12.30 0.18 16.71
C PRO A 341 11.71 -0.83 17.70
N THR A 342 10.42 -1.13 17.55
CA THR A 342 9.75 -2.20 18.33
C THR A 342 9.60 -3.45 17.47
N PRO A 343 9.79 -4.66 18.03
CA PRO A 343 9.56 -5.91 17.30
C PRO A 343 8.14 -6.01 16.72
N GLN A 344 7.14 -5.51 17.45
CA GLN A 344 5.74 -5.49 17.03
C GLN A 344 5.51 -4.64 15.77
N GLY A 345 6.35 -3.63 15.52
CA GLY A 345 6.30 -2.84 14.30
C GLY A 345 6.65 -3.64 13.04
N LEU A 346 7.31 -4.80 13.18
CA LEU A 346 7.69 -5.67 12.07
C LEU A 346 6.72 -6.82 11.82
N GLU A 347 5.68 -6.97 12.65
CA GLU A 347 4.85 -8.18 12.71
C GLU A 347 4.27 -8.57 11.34
N PHE A 348 3.63 -7.65 10.61
CA PHE A 348 3.04 -8.00 9.31
C PHE A 348 4.07 -8.39 8.26
N MET A 349 5.28 -7.83 8.30
CA MET A 349 6.35 -8.17 7.37
C MET A 349 6.90 -9.57 7.68
N LEU A 350 7.09 -9.89 8.97
CA LEU A 350 7.50 -11.23 9.41
C LEU A 350 6.44 -12.29 9.08
N GLN A 351 5.14 -11.96 9.19
CA GLN A 351 4.07 -12.83 8.73
C GLN A 351 4.11 -13.03 7.20
N ALA A 352 4.34 -11.96 6.43
CA ALA A 352 4.45 -12.04 4.97
C ALA A 352 5.66 -12.87 4.51
N GLU A 353 6.79 -12.78 5.22
CA GLU A 353 7.97 -13.62 4.97
C GLU A 353 7.69 -15.10 5.24
N LYS A 354 6.98 -15.43 6.32
CA LYS A 354 6.53 -16.82 6.59
C LYS A 354 5.62 -17.36 5.47
N LEU A 355 4.84 -16.49 4.82
CA LEU A 355 4.03 -16.80 3.64
C LEU A 355 4.84 -16.79 2.32
N SER A 356 6.17 -16.68 2.41
CA SER A 356 7.09 -16.63 1.28
C SER A 356 6.82 -15.49 0.29
N LEU A 357 6.22 -14.39 0.74
CA LEU A 357 5.91 -13.22 -0.09
C LEU A 357 7.11 -12.30 -0.31
N GLY A 358 8.17 -12.48 0.48
CA GLY A 358 9.41 -11.72 0.37
C GLY A 358 10.25 -11.78 1.62
N VAL A 359 11.26 -10.92 1.68
CA VAL A 359 12.28 -10.92 2.74
C VAL A 359 12.03 -9.80 3.74
N ALA A 360 11.78 -10.15 5.00
CA ALA A 360 11.62 -9.20 6.10
C ALA A 360 12.90 -9.09 6.94
N ASP A 361 13.71 -10.15 6.96
CA ASP A 361 14.99 -10.16 7.65
C ASP A 361 15.94 -9.11 7.05
N ARG A 362 16.26 -8.08 7.85
CA ARG A 362 17.03 -6.92 7.40
C ARG A 362 18.43 -7.29 6.93
N GLU A 363 19.03 -8.35 7.48
CA GLU A 363 20.38 -8.81 7.12
C GLU A 363 20.41 -9.52 5.76
N LYS A 364 19.26 -10.02 5.30
CA LYS A 364 19.10 -10.67 3.99
C LYS A 364 18.69 -9.72 2.88
N ILE A 365 18.44 -8.45 3.20
CA ILE A 365 18.06 -7.42 2.22
C ILE A 365 19.30 -6.73 1.65
N GLU A 366 19.51 -6.88 0.33
CA GLU A 366 20.47 -6.10 -0.45
C GLU A 366 19.90 -4.69 -0.70
N LEU A 367 20.32 -3.73 0.12
CA LEU A 367 19.97 -2.32 -0.08
C LEU A 367 21.05 -1.60 -0.91
N ARG A 368 20.65 -1.11 -2.08
CA ARG A 368 21.45 -0.19 -2.91
C ARG A 368 20.97 1.24 -2.72
N GLU A 369 21.74 2.05 -2.00
CA GLU A 369 21.48 3.48 -1.85
C GLU A 369 22.22 4.30 -2.92
N VAL A 370 21.54 5.28 -3.52
CA VAL A 370 22.11 6.23 -4.48
C VAL A 370 21.67 7.64 -4.14
N ILE A 371 22.62 8.59 -4.16
CA ILE A 371 22.36 10.02 -3.94
C ILE A 371 22.64 10.76 -5.25
N LEU A 372 21.62 11.43 -5.81
CA LEU A 372 21.75 12.24 -7.03
C LEU A 372 21.95 13.73 -6.75
N GLY A 373 21.75 14.16 -5.50
CA GLY A 373 21.73 15.56 -5.12
C GLY A 373 21.56 15.82 -3.65
#